data_AF-A0A519CW35-F1
#
_entry.id   AF-A0A519CW35-F1
#
_cell.length_a   1.000
_cell.length_b   1.000
_cell.length_c   1.000
_cell.angle_alpha   90.00
_cell.angle_beta   90.00
_cell.angle_gamma   90.00
#
_symmetry.space_group_name_H-M   'P 1'
#
loop_
_entity.id
_entity.type
_entity.pdbx_description
1 polymer ?
#
loop_
_entity_poly.entity_id
_entity_poly.type
_entity_poly.pdbx_seq_one_letter_code
_entity_poly.pdbx_strand_id
1 'polypeptide(L)'
;EQISTNKTITITDPNMTRFSITMDEALDFILSAAKFGSGSEIFIPKIKAYSIMDVKDALFDLLQKTDEKISGIRPGEKLHEILINSDEMKYTWEVDNLYVILNPLQKLNKEKRKYPNMKKIKTFQTYSADTVNKLSKTELKKLIKKSGLV
;
A
#
# COMPACT_ATOMS: atom_id res chain seq x y z
N GLU A 1 -22.25 1.85 -4.66
CA GLU A 1 -23.56 1.92 -3.97
C GLU A 1 -24.05 3.35 -3.70
N GLN A 2 -23.40 4.15 -2.83
CA GLN A 2 -23.85 5.53 -2.53
C GLN A 2 -24.03 6.36 -3.81
N ILE A 3 -23.00 6.42 -4.66
CA ILE A 3 -23.06 7.12 -5.96
C ILE A 3 -24.14 6.52 -6.88
N SER A 4 -24.17 5.19 -7.02
CA SER A 4 -25.11 4.46 -7.88
C SER A 4 -26.59 4.68 -7.49
N THR A 5 -26.85 4.94 -6.21
CA THR A 5 -28.19 5.24 -5.67
C THR A 5 -28.45 6.74 -5.50
N ASN A 6 -27.60 7.59 -6.08
CA ASN A 6 -27.66 9.05 -6.00
C ASN A 6 -27.70 9.59 -4.55
N LYS A 7 -27.02 8.92 -3.61
CA LYS A 7 -26.88 9.36 -2.22
C LYS A 7 -25.60 10.18 -2.04
N THR A 8 -25.62 11.10 -1.08
CA THR A 8 -24.44 11.85 -0.63
C THR A 8 -23.31 10.90 -0.23
N ILE A 9 -22.15 11.03 -0.85
CA ILE A 9 -20.98 10.25 -0.47
C ILE A 9 -20.39 10.77 0.83
N THR A 10 -19.95 9.84 1.67
CA THR A 10 -19.34 10.18 2.97
C THR A 10 -17.84 10.04 2.89
N ILE A 11 -17.13 11.15 3.12
CA ILE A 11 -15.67 11.22 3.15
C ILE A 11 -15.27 11.38 4.61
N THR A 12 -14.40 10.52 5.13
CA THR A 12 -13.92 10.63 6.52
C THR A 12 -13.01 11.84 6.69
N ASP A 13 -11.87 11.83 6.00
CA ASP A 13 -10.94 12.96 5.94
C ASP A 13 -10.31 13.04 4.54
N PRO A 14 -10.31 14.22 3.90
CA PRO A 14 -9.81 14.40 2.53
C PRO A 14 -8.29 14.22 2.40
N ASN A 15 -7.54 14.31 3.49
CA ASN A 15 -6.09 14.15 3.49
C ASN A 15 -5.65 12.69 3.66
N MET A 16 -6.58 11.74 3.87
CA MET A 16 -6.22 10.33 4.03
C MET A 16 -5.58 9.73 2.79
N THR A 17 -4.57 8.89 3.01
CA THR A 17 -3.93 8.07 1.97
C THR A 17 -3.91 6.60 2.36
N ARG A 18 -4.05 5.72 1.36
CA ARG A 18 -4.05 4.27 1.53
C ARG A 18 -3.16 3.63 0.48
N PHE A 19 -2.51 2.54 0.84
CA PHE A 19 -1.82 1.70 -0.13
C PHE A 19 -2.81 0.98 -1.04
N SER A 20 -2.41 0.72 -2.28
CA SER A 20 -3.20 0.01 -3.27
C SER A 20 -2.53 -1.31 -3.61
N ILE A 21 -3.29 -2.39 -3.47
CA ILE A 21 -2.93 -3.73 -3.91
C ILE A 21 -4.19 -4.43 -4.39
N THR A 22 -4.13 -5.05 -5.56
CA THR A 22 -5.22 -5.89 -6.08
C THR A 22 -5.21 -7.26 -5.41
N MET A 23 -6.33 -7.98 -5.50
CA MET A 23 -6.40 -9.35 -4.96
C MET A 23 -5.36 -10.27 -5.61
N ASP A 24 -5.20 -10.19 -6.94
CA ASP A 24 -4.20 -10.97 -7.68
C ASP A 24 -2.78 -10.65 -7.21
N GLU A 25 -2.43 -9.36 -7.10
CA GLU A 25 -1.11 -8.93 -6.61
C GLU A 25 -0.86 -9.39 -5.17
N ALA A 26 -1.88 -9.38 -4.31
CA ALA A 26 -1.77 -9.86 -2.93
C ALA A 26 -1.54 -11.38 -2.88
N LEU A 27 -2.26 -12.15 -3.71
CA LEU A 27 -2.09 -13.60 -3.79
C LEU A 27 -0.71 -13.97 -4.33
N ASP A 28 -0.28 -13.34 -5.43
CA ASP A 28 1.05 -13.53 -6.00
C ASP A 28 2.14 -13.19 -4.98
N PHE A 29 1.96 -12.10 -4.24
CA PHE A 29 2.87 -11.70 -3.16
C PHE A 29 2.94 -12.76 -2.05
N ILE A 30 1.80 -13.24 -1.56
CA ILE A 30 1.74 -14.27 -0.51
C ILE A 30 2.42 -15.56 -0.97
N LEU A 31 2.11 -16.04 -2.17
CA LEU A 31 2.69 -17.27 -2.72
C LEU A 31 4.21 -17.14 -2.94
N SER A 32 4.65 -15.99 -3.44
CA SER A 32 6.07 -15.67 -3.57
C SER A 32 6.77 -15.66 -2.22
N ALA A 33 6.25 -14.92 -1.23
CA ALA A 33 6.81 -14.86 0.11
C ALA A 33 6.87 -16.23 0.79
N ALA A 34 5.84 -17.06 0.63
CA ALA A 34 5.81 -18.43 1.16
C ALA A 34 6.87 -19.34 0.51
N LYS A 35 7.11 -19.19 -0.79
CA LYS A 35 8.12 -19.96 -1.52
C LYS A 35 9.55 -19.53 -1.16
N PHE A 36 9.79 -18.23 -1.00
CA PHE A 36 11.12 -17.68 -0.76
C PHE A 36 11.50 -17.59 0.72
N GLY A 37 10.54 -17.50 1.64
CA GLY A 37 10.79 -17.35 3.07
C GLY A 37 11.50 -18.55 3.71
N SER A 38 12.32 -18.31 4.74
CA SER A 38 12.96 -19.37 5.53
C SER A 38 12.73 -19.26 7.03
N GLY A 39 11.95 -18.26 7.45
CA GLY A 39 11.59 -18.01 8.84
C GLY A 39 12.18 -16.71 9.36
N SER A 40 11.35 -16.00 10.12
CA SER A 40 11.65 -14.71 10.77
C SER A 40 11.88 -13.50 9.83
N GLU A 41 11.75 -13.66 8.51
CA GLU A 41 11.70 -12.52 7.60
C GLU A 41 10.28 -11.92 7.58
N ILE A 42 10.18 -10.60 7.50
CA ILE A 42 8.92 -9.92 7.17
C ILE A 42 9.08 -9.35 5.77
N PHE A 43 8.25 -9.79 4.85
CA PHE A 43 8.22 -9.29 3.47
C PHE A 43 7.18 -8.18 3.36
N ILE A 44 7.54 -7.09 2.68
CA ILE A 44 6.66 -5.96 2.41
C ILE A 44 6.77 -5.64 0.91
N PRO A 45 5.65 -5.64 0.16
CA PRO A 45 5.70 -5.32 -1.27
C PRO A 45 5.89 -3.82 -1.47
N LYS A 46 6.63 -3.45 -2.52
CA LYS A 46 6.75 -2.05 -2.95
C LYS A 46 5.51 -1.66 -3.75
N ILE A 47 4.53 -1.07 -3.07
CA ILE A 47 3.23 -0.72 -3.65
C ILE A 47 3.00 0.80 -3.65
N LYS A 48 2.17 1.24 -4.61
CA LYS A 48 1.73 2.64 -4.73
C LYS A 48 0.60 2.92 -3.75
N ALA A 49 0.33 4.20 -3.51
CA ALA A 49 -0.79 4.66 -2.70
C ALA A 49 -1.80 5.46 -3.53
N TYR A 50 -2.92 5.83 -2.92
CA TYR A 50 -3.88 6.83 -3.44
C TYR A 50 -4.38 7.70 -2.29
N SER A 51 -4.84 8.92 -2.60
CA SER A 51 -5.67 9.67 -1.66
C SER A 51 -7.14 9.28 -1.78
N ILE A 52 -7.93 9.44 -0.71
CA ILE A 52 -9.38 9.21 -0.78
C ILE A 52 -10.02 10.15 -1.82
N MET A 53 -9.50 11.35 -1.99
CA MET A 53 -9.98 12.31 -2.99
C MET A 53 -9.72 11.86 -4.42
N ASP A 54 -8.57 11.24 -4.70
CA ASP A 54 -8.29 10.70 -6.04
C ASP A 54 -9.25 9.56 -6.39
N VAL A 55 -9.58 8.70 -5.42
CA VAL A 55 -10.55 7.61 -5.60
C VAL A 55 -11.94 8.17 -5.84
N LYS A 56 -12.35 9.17 -5.05
CA LYS A 56 -13.62 9.87 -5.23
C LYS A 56 -13.74 10.45 -6.65
N ASP A 57 -12.74 11.19 -7.09
CA ASP A 57 -12.73 11.81 -8.42
C ASP A 57 -12.72 10.77 -9.54
N ALA A 58 -11.99 9.65 -9.36
CA ALA A 58 -12.03 8.53 -10.28
C ALA A 58 -13.43 7.89 -10.36
N LEU A 59 -14.12 7.72 -9.24
CA LEU A 59 -15.49 7.18 -9.21
C LEU A 59 -16.50 8.14 -9.85
N PHE A 60 -16.39 9.45 -9.61
CA PHE A 60 -17.23 10.46 -10.24
C PHE A 60 -17.04 10.52 -11.76
N ASP A 61 -15.81 10.34 -12.25
CA ASP A 61 -15.53 10.22 -13.68
C ASP A 61 -16.13 8.94 -14.31
N LEU A 62 -16.25 7.86 -13.54
CA LEU A 62 -16.69 6.54 -14.04
C LEU A 62 -18.20 6.32 -13.94
N LEU A 63 -18.84 6.92 -12.94
CA LEU A 63 -20.26 6.77 -12.64
C LEU A 63 -20.96 8.10 -12.92
N GLN A 64 -21.33 8.80 -11.86
CA GLN A 64 -21.97 10.11 -11.87
C GLN A 64 -21.49 10.91 -10.66
N LYS A 65 -21.76 12.21 -10.66
CA LYS A 65 -21.50 13.07 -9.51
C LYS A 65 -22.68 13.05 -8.56
N THR A 66 -22.40 13.11 -7.27
CA THR A 66 -23.37 13.25 -6.19
C THR A 66 -22.84 14.24 -5.16
N ASP A 67 -23.68 14.67 -4.23
CA ASP A 67 -23.24 15.49 -3.11
C ASP A 67 -22.19 14.77 -2.26
N GLU A 68 -21.39 15.55 -1.54
CA GLU A 68 -20.32 15.08 -0.67
C GLU A 68 -20.49 15.64 0.75
N LYS A 69 -20.13 14.86 1.77
CA LYS A 69 -20.03 15.36 3.14
C LYS A 69 -18.81 14.80 3.86
N ILE A 70 -18.22 15.61 4.73
CA ILE A 70 -17.11 15.20 5.61
C ILE A 70 -17.69 14.70 6.92
N SER A 71 -17.47 13.44 7.27
CA SER A 71 -17.91 12.86 8.55
C SER A 71 -16.90 12.99 9.68
N GLY A 72 -15.66 13.34 9.36
CA GLY A 72 -14.54 13.29 10.29
C GLY A 72 -13.92 11.89 10.40
N ILE A 73 -12.74 11.86 11.02
CA ILE A 73 -11.96 10.65 11.30
C ILE A 73 -12.66 9.81 12.36
N ARG A 74 -12.86 8.51 12.08
CA ARG A 74 -13.45 7.59 13.05
C ARG A 74 -12.43 7.16 14.11
N PRO A 75 -12.84 6.82 15.34
CA PRO A 75 -11.93 6.34 16.38
C PRO A 75 -11.06 5.17 15.89
N GLY A 76 -9.74 5.31 16.00
CA GLY A 76 -8.76 4.31 15.58
C GLY A 76 -8.33 4.38 14.11
N GLU A 77 -8.93 5.23 13.27
CA GLU A 77 -8.45 5.44 11.91
C GLU A 77 -7.16 6.25 11.89
N LYS A 78 -6.20 5.82 11.06
CA LYS A 78 -4.99 6.57 10.77
C LYS A 78 -5.21 7.48 9.55
N LEU A 79 -4.54 8.64 9.54
CA LEU A 79 -4.52 9.51 8.39
C LEU A 79 -3.78 8.85 7.22
N HIS A 80 -2.59 8.30 7.50
CA HIS A 80 -1.75 7.60 6.55
C HIS A 80 -1.37 6.22 7.11
N GLU A 81 -1.41 5.21 6.25
CA GLU A 81 -0.96 3.86 6.61
C GLU A 81 0.56 3.76 6.56
N ILE A 82 1.13 3.02 7.50
CA ILE A 82 2.58 2.78 7.60
C ILE A 82 2.81 1.28 7.48
N LEU A 83 3.66 0.87 6.54
CA LEU A 83 4.06 -0.53 6.36
C LEU A 83 5.42 -0.85 6.98
N ILE A 84 6.31 0.14 7.10
CA ILE A 84 7.62 -0.01 7.76
C ILE A 84 7.90 1.26 8.55
N ASN A 85 8.05 1.15 9.86
CA ASN A 85 8.41 2.28 10.72
C ASN A 85 9.92 2.61 10.66
N SER A 86 10.33 3.73 11.23
CA SER A 86 11.72 4.20 11.21
C SER A 86 12.70 3.26 11.94
N ASP A 87 12.25 2.55 12.97
CA ASP A 87 13.08 1.58 13.70
C ASP A 87 13.26 0.27 12.92
N GLU A 88 12.19 -0.21 12.29
CA GLU A 88 12.22 -1.37 11.38
C GLU A 88 13.12 -1.10 10.17
N MET A 89 13.12 0.14 9.65
CA MET A 89 13.93 0.53 8.49
C MET A 89 15.44 0.25 8.69
N LYS A 90 15.91 0.28 9.94
CA LYS A 90 17.30 -0.08 10.30
C LYS A 90 17.64 -1.53 9.97
N TYR A 91 16.64 -2.41 9.95
CA TYR A 91 16.77 -3.85 9.66
C TYR A 91 16.21 -4.24 8.30
N THR A 92 15.69 -3.27 7.54
CA THR A 92 15.15 -3.48 6.19
C THR A 92 16.25 -3.55 5.14
N TRP A 93 16.02 -4.41 4.16
CA TRP A 93 16.80 -4.61 2.96
C TRP A 93 15.87 -4.58 1.75
N GLU A 94 16.39 -4.14 0.62
CA GLU A 94 15.72 -4.23 -0.66
C GLU A 94 16.17 -5.50 -1.37
N VAL A 95 15.21 -6.36 -1.75
CA VAL A 95 15.46 -7.58 -2.51
C VAL A 95 14.54 -7.55 -3.71
N ASP A 96 15.12 -7.44 -4.90
CA ASP A 96 14.40 -7.25 -6.16
C ASP A 96 13.34 -6.12 -6.03
N ASN A 97 12.04 -6.43 -6.12
CA ASN A 97 10.96 -5.45 -5.99
C ASN A 97 10.26 -5.47 -4.61
N LEU A 98 10.94 -5.96 -3.57
CA LEU A 98 10.41 -6.11 -2.22
C LEU A 98 11.29 -5.39 -1.19
N TYR A 99 10.67 -5.05 -0.07
CA TYR A 99 11.37 -4.82 1.18
C TYR A 99 11.32 -6.09 2.03
N VAL A 100 12.44 -6.40 2.68
CA VAL A 100 12.57 -7.54 3.58
C VAL A 100 13.18 -7.04 4.88
N ILE A 101 12.43 -7.15 5.97
CA ILE A 101 12.94 -6.89 7.32
C ILE A 101 13.54 -8.19 7.82
N LEU A 102 14.84 -8.17 8.15
CA LEU A 102 15.56 -9.33 8.66
C LEU A 102 15.69 -9.25 10.17
N ASN A 103 15.62 -10.40 10.83
CA ASN A 103 15.89 -10.50 12.27
C ASN A 103 17.37 -10.13 12.55
N PRO A 104 17.65 -9.12 13.39
CA PRO A 104 19.02 -8.68 13.67
C PRO A 104 19.89 -9.74 14.36
N LEU A 105 19.30 -10.75 14.98
CA LEU A 105 20.02 -11.84 15.64
C LEU A 105 20.49 -12.92 14.66
N GLN A 106 20.02 -12.91 13.41
CA GLN A 106 20.44 -13.89 12.41
C GLN A 106 21.76 -13.50 11.72
N LYS A 107 22.55 -14.51 11.34
CA LYS A 107 23.84 -14.31 10.68
C LYS A 107 23.64 -13.80 9.26
N LEU A 108 24.00 -12.55 9.00
CA LEU A 108 23.85 -11.87 7.69
C LEU A 108 24.46 -12.66 6.50
N ASN A 109 25.56 -13.40 6.72
CA ASN A 109 26.18 -14.20 5.66
C ASN A 109 25.26 -15.32 5.13
N LYS A 110 24.37 -15.87 5.98
CA LYS A 110 23.37 -16.85 5.56
C LYS A 110 22.33 -16.18 4.66
N GLU A 111 21.84 -15.02 5.08
CA GLU A 111 20.86 -14.23 4.33
C GLU A 111 21.39 -13.76 2.98
N LYS A 112 22.67 -13.33 2.89
CA LYS A 112 23.31 -12.94 1.62
C LYS A 112 23.44 -14.08 0.62
N ARG A 113 23.61 -15.33 1.08
CA ARG A 113 23.60 -16.49 0.17
C ARG A 113 22.21 -16.75 -0.40
N LYS A 114 21.17 -16.46 0.39
CA LYS A 114 19.78 -16.70 0.04
C LYS A 114 19.20 -15.60 -0.84
N TYR A 115 19.53 -14.35 -0.53
CA TYR A 115 19.11 -13.15 -1.26
C TYR A 115 20.36 -12.45 -1.82
N PRO A 116 20.97 -12.98 -2.90
CA PRO A 116 22.24 -12.47 -3.43
C PRO A 116 22.17 -11.01 -3.90
N ASN A 117 20.98 -10.56 -4.31
CA ASN A 117 20.74 -9.20 -4.78
C ASN A 117 20.33 -8.22 -3.67
N MET A 118 20.40 -8.60 -2.38
CA MET A 118 19.94 -7.71 -1.32
C MET A 118 20.77 -6.42 -1.25
N LYS A 119 20.09 -5.28 -1.15
CA LYS A 119 20.72 -3.96 -0.98
C LYS A 119 20.29 -3.36 0.34
N LYS A 120 21.24 -2.83 1.10
CA LYS A 120 20.93 -2.13 2.35
C LYS A 120 20.28 -0.80 2.04
N ILE A 121 19.14 -0.52 2.68
CA ILE A 121 18.53 0.81 2.60
C ILE A 121 19.37 1.79 3.40
N LYS A 122 19.69 2.94 2.78
CA LYS A 122 20.51 4.00 3.39
C LYS A 122 19.66 5.07 4.09
N THR A 123 18.37 5.14 3.75
CA THR A 123 17.43 6.13 4.26
C THR A 123 16.53 5.51 5.32
N PHE A 124 16.47 6.10 6.51
CA PHE A 124 15.65 5.59 7.63
C PHE A 124 14.27 6.27 7.71
N GLN A 125 13.76 6.76 6.59
CA GLN A 125 12.42 7.35 6.52
C GLN A 125 11.37 6.23 6.55
N THR A 126 10.26 6.49 7.23
CA THR A 126 9.10 5.61 7.30
C THR A 126 8.54 5.32 5.91
N TYR A 127 8.23 4.05 5.63
CA TYR A 127 7.49 3.66 4.43
C TYR A 127 5.99 3.84 4.69
N SER A 128 5.47 5.00 4.28
CA SER A 128 4.12 5.49 4.60
C SER A 128 3.36 5.86 3.32
N ALA A 129 2.04 5.72 3.33
CA ALA A 129 1.19 5.89 2.15
C ALA A 129 1.19 7.33 1.60
N ASP A 130 1.55 8.34 2.39
CA ASP A 130 1.69 9.74 1.98
C ASP A 130 3.02 10.07 1.30
N THR A 131 4.07 9.29 1.56
CA THR A 131 5.43 9.56 1.05
C THR A 131 5.77 8.79 -0.23
N VAL A 132 4.98 7.76 -0.57
CA VAL A 132 5.19 6.93 -1.75
C VAL A 132 4.55 7.51 -3.00
N ASN A 133 4.97 6.99 -4.16
CA ASN A 133 4.34 7.32 -5.44
C ASN A 133 2.83 7.00 -5.40
N LYS A 134 2.03 7.98 -5.79
CA LYS A 134 0.58 7.85 -5.89
C LYS A 134 0.18 7.31 -7.26
N LEU A 135 -0.90 6.54 -7.30
CA LEU A 135 -1.58 6.17 -8.54
C LEU A 135 -2.19 7.42 -9.16
N SER A 136 -2.01 7.59 -10.46
CA SER A 136 -2.74 8.61 -11.21
C SER A 136 -4.23 8.29 -11.26
N LYS A 137 -5.07 9.32 -11.45
CA LYS A 137 -6.52 9.13 -11.66
C LYS A 137 -6.82 8.14 -12.80
N THR A 138 -6.01 8.13 -13.85
CA THR A 138 -6.16 7.19 -14.97
C THR A 138 -5.85 5.75 -14.56
N GLU A 139 -4.80 5.52 -13.78
CA GLU A 139 -4.49 4.19 -13.24
C GLU A 139 -5.59 3.71 -12.28
N LEU A 140 -6.08 4.58 -11.39
CA LEU A 140 -7.18 4.26 -10.48
C LEU A 140 -8.44 3.84 -11.24
N LYS A 141 -8.81 4.58 -12.29
CA LYS A 141 -9.97 4.21 -13.12
C LYS A 141 -9.81 2.84 -13.78
N LYS A 142 -8.61 2.51 -14.25
CA LYS A 142 -8.31 1.19 -14.83
C LYS A 142 -8.43 0.09 -13.77
N LEU A 143 -7.89 0.31 -12.58
CA LEU A 143 -7.99 -0.64 -11.46
C LEU A 143 -9.43 -0.88 -11.04
N ILE A 144 -10.22 0.18 -10.84
CA ILE A 144 -11.64 0.08 -10.46
C ILE A 144 -12.42 -0.79 -11.45
N LYS A 145 -12.25 -0.54 -12.76
CA LYS A 145 -12.87 -1.34 -13.82
C LYS A 145 -12.40 -2.79 -13.83
N LYS A 146 -11.08 -3.01 -13.74
CA LYS A 146 -10.50 -4.36 -13.75
C LYS A 146 -11.00 -5.21 -12.57
N SER A 147 -11.20 -4.58 -11.42
CA SER A 147 -11.71 -5.25 -10.21
C SER A 147 -13.20 -5.59 -10.25
N GLY A 148 -13.93 -5.21 -11.31
CA GLY A 148 -15.38 -5.45 -11.42
C GLY A 148 -16.21 -4.73 -10.35
N LEU A 149 -15.67 -3.66 -9.76
CA LEU A 149 -16.33 -2.87 -8.71
C LEU A 149 -17.33 -1.85 -9.28
N VAL A 150 -17.20 -1.54 -10.57
CA VAL A 150 -18.03 -0.62 -11.36
C VAL A 150 -18.23 -1.20 -12.75
#